data_AF-A0A1Y1R202-F1
#
_entry.id   AF-A0A1Y1R202-F1
#
_cell.length_a   1.000
_cell.length_b   1.000
_cell.length_c   1.000
_cell.angle_alpha   90.00
_cell.angle_beta   90.00
_cell.angle_gamma   90.00
#
_symmetry.space_group_name_H-M   'P 1'
#
loop_
_entity.id
_entity.type
_entity.pdbx_description
1 polymer ?
#
loop_
_entity_poly.entity_id
_entity_poly.type
_entity_poly.pdbx_seq_one_letter_code
_entity_poly.pdbx_strand_id
1 'polypeptide(L)'
;MVFKQTPTVQEYAQSVAELLSLAKQHCGGSRVAAQVLLSAYNGEEWQLNVADLCVLDMDNLTHALKVMTGRALYQREPQELVVDGDNHFRALVQDWKRFHIHNRWKTTCFNCDGSGVDYEDDEGEIEITCMSCHGKGVIAEIREF
;
A
#
# COMPACT_ATOMS: atom_id res chain seq x y z
N MET A 1 -5.97 17.55 -19.54
CA MET A 1 -5.65 16.18 -19.98
C MET A 1 -6.89 15.35 -19.76
N VAL A 2 -7.51 14.80 -20.80
CA VAL A 2 -8.74 14.00 -20.68
C VAL A 2 -8.30 12.54 -20.51
N PHE A 3 -8.68 11.89 -19.40
CA PHE A 3 -8.61 10.43 -19.26
C PHE A 3 -9.58 9.84 -20.30
N LYS A 4 -9.08 9.59 -21.51
CA LYS A 4 -9.91 9.18 -22.66
C LYS A 4 -9.47 7.88 -23.31
N GLN A 5 -8.77 7.02 -22.58
CA GLN A 5 -8.57 5.63 -22.98
C GLN A 5 -8.83 4.71 -21.81
N THR A 6 -9.89 3.93 -21.97
CA THR A 6 -10.14 2.68 -21.25
C THR A 6 -8.88 1.82 -21.38
N PRO A 7 -8.22 1.41 -20.28
CA PRO A 7 -7.03 0.58 -20.37
C PRO A 7 -7.41 -0.77 -20.95
N THR A 8 -6.58 -1.33 -21.82
CA THR A 8 -6.67 -2.74 -22.21
C THR A 8 -6.33 -3.66 -21.02
N VAL A 9 -6.67 -4.95 -21.10
CA VAL A 9 -6.27 -5.95 -20.09
C VAL A 9 -4.74 -6.00 -19.94
N GLN A 10 -4.00 -5.83 -21.03
CA GLN A 10 -2.53 -5.81 -21.00
C GLN A 10 -1.99 -4.59 -20.26
N GLU A 11 -2.56 -3.40 -20.49
CA GLU A 11 -2.16 -2.19 -19.76
C GLU A 11 -2.57 -2.23 -18.28
N TYR A 12 -3.68 -2.88 -17.96
CA TYR A 12 -4.06 -3.17 -16.57
C TYR A 12 -3.01 -4.07 -15.92
N ALA A 13 -2.68 -5.22 -16.53
CA ALA A 13 -1.65 -6.13 -16.02
C ALA A 13 -0.29 -5.46 -15.86
N GLN A 14 0.14 -4.66 -16.84
CA GLN A 14 1.38 -3.89 -16.76
C GLN A 14 1.32 -2.90 -15.60
N SER A 15 0.22 -2.17 -15.43
CA SER A 15 0.08 -1.22 -14.33
C SER A 15 0.07 -1.89 -12.95
N VAL A 16 -0.48 -3.11 -12.83
CA VAL A 16 -0.34 -3.91 -11.62
C VAL A 16 1.13 -4.22 -11.32
N ALA A 17 1.89 -4.64 -12.33
CA ALA A 17 3.31 -4.94 -12.18
C ALA A 17 4.15 -3.71 -11.77
N GLU A 18 3.90 -2.55 -12.38
CA GLU A 18 4.60 -1.31 -12.05
C GLU A 18 4.29 -0.85 -10.62
N LEU A 19 3.03 -0.90 -10.19
CA LEU A 19 2.68 -0.55 -8.81
C LEU A 19 3.22 -1.57 -7.80
N LEU A 20 3.32 -2.86 -8.16
CA LEU A 20 3.97 -3.86 -7.31
C LEU A 20 5.46 -3.56 -7.13
N SER A 21 6.13 -3.08 -8.18
CA SER A 21 7.51 -2.62 -8.12
C SER A 21 7.64 -1.41 -7.20
N LEU A 22 6.79 -0.39 -7.38
CA LEU A 22 6.79 0.80 -6.54
C LEU A 22 6.51 0.48 -5.07
N ALA A 23 5.56 -0.42 -4.78
CA ALA A 23 5.18 -0.79 -3.42
C ALA A 23 6.34 -1.42 -2.61
N LYS A 24 7.37 -1.94 -3.27
CA LYS A 24 8.57 -2.55 -2.64
C LYS A 24 9.70 -1.55 -2.36
N GLN A 25 9.56 -0.29 -2.78
CA GLN A 25 10.63 0.72 -2.63
C GLN A 25 10.63 1.43 -1.27
N HIS A 26 9.66 1.15 -0.40
CA HIS A 26 9.52 1.73 0.94
C HIS A 26 9.57 3.27 1.01
N CYS A 27 9.04 3.96 -0.01
CA CYS A 27 8.88 5.41 -0.03
C CYS A 27 7.42 5.84 0.20
N GLY A 28 7.18 7.16 0.27
CA GLY A 28 5.82 7.71 0.40
C GLY A 28 4.88 7.21 -0.70
N GLY A 29 5.38 7.07 -1.93
CA GLY A 29 4.64 6.50 -3.07
C GLY A 29 4.38 5.00 -2.94
N SER A 30 5.30 4.24 -2.32
CA SER A 30 5.14 2.80 -2.08
C SER A 30 3.89 2.48 -1.27
N ARG A 31 3.63 3.28 -0.23
CA ARG A 31 2.42 3.16 0.60
C ARG A 31 1.15 3.31 -0.24
N VAL A 32 1.12 4.31 -1.11
CA VAL A 32 -0.07 4.63 -1.91
C VAL A 32 -0.27 3.57 -2.99
N ALA A 33 0.79 3.12 -3.65
CA ALA A 33 0.75 2.00 -4.58
C ALA A 33 0.22 0.72 -3.92
N ALA A 34 0.71 0.38 -2.73
CA ALA A 34 0.22 -0.76 -1.96
C ALA A 34 -1.27 -0.64 -1.64
N GLN A 35 -1.73 0.53 -1.18
CA GLN A 35 -3.16 0.74 -0.90
C GLN A 35 -4.04 0.66 -2.15
N VAL A 36 -3.58 1.16 -3.31
CA VAL A 36 -4.31 1.02 -4.58
C VAL A 36 -4.47 -0.45 -4.93
N LEU A 37 -3.36 -1.22 -4.89
CA LEU A 37 -3.37 -2.64 -5.22
C LEU A 37 -4.22 -3.46 -4.24
N LEU A 38 -4.03 -3.28 -2.93
CA LEU A 38 -4.76 -4.02 -1.91
C LEU A 38 -6.25 -3.68 -1.91
N SER A 39 -6.62 -2.42 -2.13
CA SER A 39 -8.02 -2.03 -2.25
C SER A 39 -8.68 -2.59 -3.52
N ALA A 40 -7.94 -2.66 -4.63
CA ALA A 40 -8.39 -3.32 -5.85
C ALA A 40 -8.44 -4.85 -5.71
N TYR A 41 -7.67 -5.45 -4.79
CA TYR A 41 -7.72 -6.88 -4.46
C TYR A 41 -8.90 -7.20 -3.55
N ASN A 42 -9.00 -6.54 -2.39
CA ASN A 42 -10.06 -6.73 -1.41
C ASN A 42 -10.40 -5.39 -0.72
N GLY A 43 -11.43 -4.70 -1.22
CA GLY A 43 -11.89 -3.42 -0.69
C GLY A 43 -12.53 -3.48 0.70
N GLU A 44 -12.97 -4.66 1.16
CA GLU A 44 -13.55 -4.84 2.50
C GLU A 44 -12.46 -4.82 3.58
N GLU A 45 -11.27 -5.34 3.28
CA GLU A 45 -10.13 -5.37 4.20
C GLU A 45 -9.19 -4.17 4.05
N TRP A 46 -9.19 -3.53 2.86
CA TRP A 46 -8.21 -2.52 2.48
C TRP A 46 -8.88 -1.35 1.75
N GLN A 47 -8.79 -0.17 2.34
CA GLN A 47 -9.39 1.04 1.76
C GLN A 47 -8.30 2.00 1.26
N LEU A 48 -8.41 2.42 0.00
CA LEU A 48 -7.60 3.51 -0.53
C LEU A 48 -8.05 4.85 0.08
N ASN A 49 -7.11 5.61 0.63
CA ASN A 49 -7.35 7.03 0.89
C ASN A 49 -7.12 7.81 -0.42
N VAL A 50 -8.19 8.29 -1.05
CA VAL A 50 -8.11 8.99 -2.35
C VAL A 50 -7.25 10.25 -2.28
N ALA A 51 -7.22 10.93 -1.14
CA ALA A 51 -6.37 12.11 -0.97
C ALA A 51 -4.88 11.78 -1.09
N ASP A 52 -4.46 10.56 -0.71
CA ASP A 52 -3.07 10.15 -0.79
C ASP A 52 -2.57 9.95 -2.23
N LEU A 53 -3.45 9.91 -3.24
CA LEU A 53 -3.05 9.85 -4.64
C LEU A 53 -2.19 11.05 -5.06
N CYS A 54 -2.25 12.18 -4.34
CA CYS A 54 -1.40 13.35 -4.61
C CYS A 54 0.09 13.12 -4.31
N VAL A 55 0.43 12.03 -3.61
CA VAL A 55 1.82 11.64 -3.31
C VAL A 55 2.49 10.97 -4.51
N LEU A 56 1.71 10.42 -5.44
CA LEU A 56 2.24 9.78 -6.64
C LEU A 56 2.66 10.84 -7.67
N ASP A 57 3.78 10.59 -8.35
CA ASP A 57 4.09 11.32 -9.58
C ASP A 57 3.08 10.99 -10.69
N MET A 58 3.17 11.70 -11.81
CA MET A 58 2.19 11.57 -12.91
C MET A 58 2.16 10.17 -13.55
N ASP A 59 3.30 9.48 -13.60
CA ASP A 59 3.39 8.15 -14.22
C ASP A 59 2.74 7.11 -13.29
N ASN A 60 3.09 7.14 -12.01
CA ASN A 60 2.54 6.26 -10.99
C ASN A 60 1.04 6.53 -10.74
N LEU A 61 0.60 7.78 -10.79
CA LEU A 61 -0.83 8.13 -10.75
C LEU A 61 -1.57 7.55 -11.97
N THR A 62 -0.95 7.58 -13.15
CA THR A 62 -1.51 6.97 -14.35
C THR A 62 -1.68 5.47 -14.17
N HIS A 63 -0.68 4.76 -13.63
CA HIS A 63 -0.79 3.34 -13.30
C HIS A 63 -1.88 3.06 -12.27
N ALA A 64 -1.98 3.87 -11.21
CA ALA A 64 -3.05 3.75 -10.21
C ALA A 64 -4.45 3.87 -10.83
N LEU A 65 -4.65 4.84 -11.70
CA LEU A 65 -5.92 5.05 -12.41
C LEU A 65 -6.23 3.92 -13.39
N LYS A 66 -5.22 3.37 -14.08
CA LYS A 66 -5.38 2.18 -14.93
C LYS A 66 -5.76 0.94 -14.12
N VAL A 67 -5.19 0.73 -12.93
CA VAL A 67 -5.56 -0.39 -12.04
C VAL A 67 -7.01 -0.25 -11.55
N MET A 68 -7.40 0.91 -11.03
CA MET A 68 -8.77 1.14 -10.56
C MET A 68 -9.80 0.96 -11.69
N THR A 69 -9.50 1.50 -12.87
CA THR A 69 -10.35 1.38 -14.06
C THR A 69 -10.41 -0.07 -14.54
N GLY A 70 -9.27 -0.76 -14.61
CA GLY A 70 -9.17 -2.15 -15.04
C GLY A 70 -9.94 -3.11 -14.12
N ARG A 71 -9.81 -2.97 -12.79
CA ARG A 71 -10.58 -3.78 -11.82
C ARG A 71 -12.08 -3.61 -12.03
N ALA A 72 -12.55 -2.38 -12.23
CA ALA A 72 -13.97 -2.09 -12.45
C ALA A 72 -14.52 -2.67 -13.76
N LEU A 73 -13.74 -2.62 -14.84
CA LEU A 73 -14.19 -3.04 -16.17
C LEU A 73 -14.07 -4.54 -16.43
N TYR A 74 -12.96 -5.14 -15.98
CA TYR A 74 -12.63 -6.52 -16.32
C TYR A 74 -13.01 -7.50 -15.21
N GLN A 75 -13.33 -7.00 -14.01
CA GLN A 75 -13.70 -7.81 -12.85
C GLN A 75 -12.67 -8.90 -12.50
N ARG A 76 -11.42 -8.70 -12.93
CA ARG A 76 -10.29 -9.57 -12.62
C ARG A 76 -9.45 -8.97 -11.51
N GLU A 77 -9.09 -9.82 -10.57
CA GLU A 77 -8.30 -9.39 -9.44
C GLU A 77 -6.85 -9.12 -9.87
N PRO A 78 -6.18 -8.11 -9.30
CA PRO A 78 -4.83 -7.72 -9.74
C PRO A 78 -3.83 -8.88 -9.71
N GLN A 79 -3.89 -9.76 -8.71
CA GLN A 79 -2.99 -10.89 -8.57
C GLN A 79 -3.13 -11.92 -9.71
N GLU A 80 -4.29 -12.01 -10.35
CA GLU A 80 -4.49 -12.96 -11.45
C GLU A 80 -3.83 -12.52 -12.77
N LEU A 81 -3.32 -11.29 -12.82
CA LEU A 81 -2.79 -10.66 -14.04
C LEU A 81 -1.26 -10.69 -14.11
N VAL A 82 -0.60 -11.06 -13.02
CA VAL A 82 0.86 -11.09 -12.92
C VAL A 82 1.33 -12.49 -12.56
N VAL A 83 2.51 -12.85 -13.04
CA VAL A 83 3.15 -14.11 -12.67
C VAL A 83 3.43 -14.10 -11.17
N ASP A 84 3.15 -15.22 -10.49
CA ASP A 84 3.33 -15.38 -9.05
C ASP A 84 2.55 -14.36 -8.19
N GLY A 85 1.42 -13.88 -8.71
CA GLY A 85 0.63 -12.82 -8.07
C GLY A 85 0.18 -13.14 -6.65
N ASP A 86 -0.21 -14.37 -6.35
CA ASP A 86 -0.62 -14.76 -5.00
C ASP A 86 0.49 -14.55 -3.97
N ASN A 87 1.74 -14.86 -4.32
CA ASN A 87 2.87 -14.65 -3.43
C ASN A 87 3.21 -13.16 -3.31
N HIS A 88 3.12 -12.40 -4.42
CA HIS A 88 3.29 -10.95 -4.37
C HIS A 88 2.25 -10.26 -3.47
N PHE A 89 0.97 -10.63 -3.57
CA PHE A 89 -0.08 -10.04 -2.75
C PHE A 89 -0.02 -10.52 -1.30
N ARG A 90 0.39 -11.76 -1.03
CA ARG A 90 0.65 -12.22 0.33
C ARG A 90 1.77 -11.42 1.00
N ALA A 91 2.86 -11.17 0.28
CA ALA A 91 3.95 -10.32 0.78
C ALA A 91 3.45 -8.88 1.03
N LEU A 92 2.71 -8.32 0.07
CA LEU A 92 2.15 -6.97 0.17
C LEU A 92 1.23 -6.81 1.40
N VAL A 93 0.38 -7.80 1.68
CA VAL A 93 -0.46 -7.85 2.89
C VAL A 93 0.39 -7.83 4.17
N GLN A 94 1.51 -8.54 4.20
CA GLN A 94 2.39 -8.54 5.38
C GLN A 94 3.11 -7.21 5.57
N ASP A 95 3.72 -6.69 4.49
CA ASP A 95 4.50 -5.45 4.52
C ASP A 95 3.63 -4.25 4.90
N TRP A 96 2.37 -4.24 4.44
CA TRP A 96 1.45 -3.13 4.63
C TRP A 96 0.34 -3.41 5.65
N LYS A 97 0.47 -4.47 6.48
CA LYS A 97 -0.53 -4.90 7.50
C LYS A 97 -1.09 -3.78 8.38
N ARG A 98 -0.32 -2.74 8.64
CA ARG A 98 -0.75 -1.56 9.42
C ARG A 98 -1.90 -0.79 8.77
N PHE A 99 -2.13 -0.94 7.46
CA PHE A 99 -3.19 -0.26 6.73
C PHE A 99 -4.49 -1.08 6.58
N HIS A 100 -4.50 -2.30 7.13
CA HIS A 100 -5.71 -3.10 7.24
C HIS A 100 -6.79 -2.35 8.03
N ILE A 101 -8.08 -2.48 7.68
CA ILE A 101 -9.17 -1.70 8.29
C ILE A 101 -9.21 -1.76 9.83
N HIS A 102 -8.87 -2.90 10.43
CA HIS A 102 -8.78 -3.06 11.90
C HIS A 102 -7.71 -2.20 12.58
N ASN A 103 -6.79 -1.62 11.81
CA ASN A 103 -5.74 -0.73 12.29
C ASN A 103 -6.00 0.73 11.92
N ARG A 104 -7.01 1.02 11.09
CA ARG A 104 -7.22 2.35 10.50
C ARG A 104 -7.64 3.42 11.51
N TRP A 105 -8.25 3.02 12.63
CA TRP A 105 -8.61 3.88 13.74
C TRP A 105 -7.43 4.19 14.69
N LYS A 106 -6.31 3.46 14.54
CA LYS A 106 -5.11 3.64 15.36
C LYS A 106 -4.27 4.76 14.74
N THR A 107 -3.56 5.50 15.59
CA THR A 107 -2.64 6.53 15.13
C THR A 107 -1.26 5.93 14.85
N THR A 108 -0.51 6.56 13.95
CA THR A 108 0.89 6.20 13.68
C THR A 108 1.70 6.38 14.95
N CYS A 109 2.53 5.39 15.29
CA CYS A 109 3.43 5.53 16.44
C CYS A 109 4.46 6.62 16.14
N PHE A 110 4.43 7.70 16.92
CA PHE A 110 5.35 8.84 16.76
C PHE A 110 6.82 8.44 16.90
N ASN A 111 7.13 7.45 17.75
CA ASN A 111 8.52 7.11 18.07
C ASN A 111 9.24 6.35 16.95
N CYS A 112 8.51 5.60 16.12
CA CYS A 112 9.09 4.82 15.02
C CYS A 112 8.53 5.23 13.65
N ASP A 113 7.80 6.35 13.56
CA ASP A 113 7.07 6.79 12.35
C ASP A 113 6.20 5.68 11.70
N GLY A 114 5.80 4.73 12.54
CA GLY A 114 5.05 3.55 12.21
C GLY A 114 5.75 2.47 11.39
N SER A 115 7.08 2.45 11.37
CA SER A 115 7.85 1.27 10.94
C SER A 115 7.61 0.07 11.88
N GLY A 116 7.38 0.35 13.17
CA GLY A 116 7.37 -0.67 14.22
C GLY A 116 8.77 -1.05 14.72
N VAL A 117 9.80 -0.41 14.19
CA VAL A 117 11.22 -0.71 14.44
C VAL A 117 11.93 0.56 14.87
N ASP A 118 12.75 0.46 15.93
CA ASP A 118 13.75 1.45 16.32
C ASP A 118 15.14 0.88 15.99
N TYR A 119 16.19 1.71 16.00
CA TYR A 119 17.55 1.27 15.72
C TYR A 119 18.42 1.44 16.98
N GLU A 120 19.19 0.42 17.34
CA GLU A 120 20.12 0.48 18.49
C GLU A 120 21.40 1.25 18.17
N ASP A 121 21.78 1.32 16.90
CA ASP A 121 22.95 2.02 16.41
C ASP A 121 22.58 3.22 15.53
N ASP A 122 23.52 4.16 15.39
CA ASP A 122 23.37 5.33 14.52
C ASP A 122 23.49 4.95 13.02
N GLU A 123 23.94 3.73 12.72
CA GLU A 123 24.14 3.21 11.37
C GLU A 123 22.90 2.52 10.80
N GLY A 124 21.91 2.20 11.64
CA GLY A 124 20.65 1.57 11.25
C GLY A 124 20.79 0.08 10.90
N GLU A 125 21.85 -0.58 11.35
CA GLU A 125 22.11 -2.00 11.05
C GLU A 125 21.43 -2.93 12.06
N ILE A 126 21.21 -2.45 13.28
CA ILE A 126 20.56 -3.23 14.35
C ILE A 126 19.13 -2.74 14.56
N GLU A 127 18.20 -3.41 13.88
CA GLU A 127 16.77 -3.23 14.07
C GLU A 127 16.29 -3.85 15.39
N ILE A 128 15.67 -3.05 16.25
CA ILE A 128 14.96 -3.51 17.43
C ILE A 128 13.47 -3.21 17.37
N THR A 129 12.69 -4.02 18.08
CA THR A 129 11.24 -3.80 18.17
C THR A 129 10.95 -2.47 18.87
N CYS A 130 10.21 -1.58 18.22
CA CYS A 130 9.85 -0.31 18.83
C CYS A 130 9.05 -0.54 20.12
N MET A 131 9.60 -0.08 21.24
CA MET A 131 9.04 -0.35 22.57
C MET A 131 7.69 0.34 22.81
N SER A 132 7.42 1.41 22.07
CA SER A 132 6.21 2.21 22.26
C SER A 132 4.98 1.63 21.56
N CYS A 133 5.17 0.93 20.45
CA CYS A 133 4.08 0.26 19.72
C CYS A 133 4.19 -1.26 19.73
N HIS A 134 5.24 -1.82 20.33
CA HIS A 134 5.55 -3.25 20.36
C HIS A 134 5.57 -3.88 18.97
N GLY A 135 6.29 -3.26 18.02
CA GLY A 135 6.43 -3.81 16.66
C GLY A 135 5.23 -3.57 15.74
N LYS A 136 4.19 -2.86 16.22
CA LYS A 136 2.95 -2.68 15.45
C LYS A 136 2.99 -1.49 14.50
N GLY A 137 3.86 -0.51 14.73
CA GLY A 137 3.90 0.76 14.02
C GLY A 137 2.70 1.68 14.26
N VAL A 138 1.72 1.24 15.06
CA VAL A 138 0.50 1.98 15.36
C VAL A 138 0.15 1.82 16.83
N ILE A 139 -0.45 2.85 17.41
CA ILE A 139 -0.93 2.87 18.80
C ILE A 139 -2.41 3.19 18.81
N ALA A 140 -3.15 2.49 19.66
CA ALA A 140 -4.53 2.85 19.95
C ALA A 140 -4.52 4.17 20.71
N GLU A 141 -5.14 5.23 20.19
CA GLU A 141 -5.40 6.41 21.02
C GLU A 141 -6.35 5.98 22.15
N ILE A 142 -5.85 5.99 23.39
CA ILE A 142 -6.75 6.05 24.54
C ILE A 142 -7.32 7.45 24.52
N ARG A 143 -8.53 7.62 23.99
CA ARG A 143 -9.29 8.85 24.21
C ARG A 143 -9.66 8.88 25.69
N GLU A 144 -8.86 9.55 26.52
CA GLU A 144 -9.36 10.03 27.80
C GLU A 144 -10.46 11.05 27.46
N PHE A 145 -11.70 10.68 27.79
CA PHE A 145 -12.88 11.54 27.69
C PHE A 145 -12.97 12.44 28.91
#